data_AF-A0A960EG23-F1
#
_entry.id   AF-A0A960EG23-F1
#
_cell.length_a   1.000
_cell.length_b   1.000
_cell.length_c   1.000
_cell.angle_alpha   90.00
_cell.angle_beta   90.00
_cell.angle_gamma   90.00
#
_symmetry.space_group_name_H-M   'P 1'
#
loop_
_entity.id
_entity.type
_entity.pdbx_description
1 polymer ?
#
loop_
_entity_poly.entity_id
_entity_poly.type
_entity_poly.pdbx_seq_one_letter_code
_entity_poly.pdbx_strand_id
1 'polypeptide(L)'
;MEEQGLAHQIEATGPAAVLDAIAALGRTEDLCFSPDGRRVAITCFRGRAVAVVGVEVSDVGQVPSVVHPAMTVLQAVGLEEPHGVDWLDDRTLVVADRAGWVGLLDVPELQPGEASERTVDLLTYDGAFADTYGPGSVTALRRGEGSAVVLVCSNWGNCVTRTRLVRGDRWTVEDSRIGLRHLLDLPDGVAASDDGTSVAVSNHNRQVVVVYEGADGAETAERPPVGVLRGTSFPHGLRFADDGGELLVADAGSPFVHVHRSDGRGWSVAGYPTAAIRVLSGEEFASGNSRPDEGGPKGVDLDPAERVLAVTCEAAPLRWFDWCAARTEGPPTPADRVPLEVAALERETALKASLAEVELRLMETETREHEAQALASRMVDRAADVEQRADELSDWAAGEIEASKREAADARQHLEAIEASRAWRALAPLRRAAARVRRAGGPGDGA
;
A
#
# COMPACT_ATOMS: atom_id res chain seq x y z
N MET A 1 32.61 22.80 21.59
CA MET A 1 33.16 21.86 20.60
C MET A 1 32.73 22.47 19.28
N GLU A 2 33.64 23.10 18.53
CA GLU A 2 33.29 23.72 17.24
C GLU A 2 32.70 22.63 16.34
N GLU A 3 31.47 22.84 15.86
CA GLU A 3 30.87 22.01 14.83
C GLU A 3 31.77 22.10 13.59
N GLN A 4 32.42 20.98 13.25
CA GLN A 4 32.99 20.82 11.93
C GLN A 4 31.81 20.78 10.96
N GLY A 5 31.75 21.71 10.01
CA GLY A 5 30.74 21.74 8.97
C GLY A 5 30.68 20.41 8.19
N LEU A 6 29.55 20.16 7.54
CA LEU A 6 29.39 18.96 6.72
C LEU A 6 30.42 18.97 5.59
N ALA A 7 31.12 17.84 5.42
CA ALA A 7 32.11 17.70 4.36
C ALA A 7 31.45 17.89 2.99
N HIS A 8 32.14 18.60 2.09
CA HIS A 8 31.74 18.83 0.70
C HIS A 8 30.44 19.62 0.50
N GLN A 9 29.82 20.16 1.56
CA GLN A 9 28.64 20.99 1.42
C GLN A 9 28.95 22.26 0.62
N ILE A 10 28.04 22.61 -0.29
CA ILE A 10 28.08 23.86 -1.05
C ILE A 10 27.01 24.80 -0.49
N GLU A 11 27.42 25.98 -0.06
CA GLU A 11 26.48 27.05 0.29
C GLU A 11 25.93 27.67 -0.99
N ALA A 12 24.61 27.59 -1.16
CA ALA A 12 23.93 28.24 -2.27
C ALA A 12 23.77 29.74 -2.00
N THR A 13 23.78 30.52 -3.07
CA THR A 13 23.58 31.98 -3.00
C THR A 13 22.36 32.40 -3.81
N GLY A 14 21.83 33.59 -3.57
CA GLY A 14 20.67 34.09 -4.31
C GLY A 14 20.04 35.30 -3.63
N PRO A 15 18.94 35.83 -4.19
CA PRO A 15 18.12 36.84 -3.53
C PRO A 15 17.62 36.32 -2.17
N ALA A 16 17.67 37.15 -1.13
CA ALA A 16 17.26 36.76 0.23
C ALA A 16 15.83 36.19 0.27
N ALA A 17 14.88 36.82 -0.46
CA ALA A 17 13.51 36.34 -0.55
C ALA A 17 13.38 34.91 -1.11
N VAL A 18 14.28 34.51 -2.01
CA VAL A 18 14.31 33.14 -2.58
C VAL A 18 14.87 32.16 -1.55
N LEU A 19 15.99 32.51 -0.90
CA LEU A 19 16.60 31.65 0.12
C LEU A 19 15.68 31.45 1.33
N ASP A 20 15.03 32.52 1.79
CA ASP A 20 14.04 32.46 2.88
C ASP A 20 12.83 31.60 2.50
N ALA A 21 12.36 31.69 1.26
CA ALA A 21 11.25 30.87 0.76
C ALA A 21 11.62 29.38 0.67
N ILE A 22 12.84 29.05 0.22
CA ILE A 22 13.35 27.67 0.21
C ILE A 22 13.43 27.12 1.65
N ALA A 23 13.98 27.90 2.58
CA ALA A 23 14.07 27.52 3.99
C ALA A 23 12.69 27.31 4.64
N ALA A 24 11.65 27.98 4.14
CA ALA A 24 10.28 27.91 4.66
C ALA A 24 9.44 26.75 4.08
N LEU A 25 9.96 25.95 3.15
CA LEU A 25 9.22 24.84 2.52
C LEU A 25 8.76 23.76 3.51
N GLY A 26 9.46 23.61 4.63
CA GLY A 26 9.12 22.64 5.68
C GLY A 26 9.40 21.20 5.26
N ARG A 27 8.47 20.27 5.56
CA ARG A 27 8.64 18.84 5.24
C ARG A 27 8.52 18.60 3.74
N THR A 28 9.66 18.27 3.15
CA THR A 28 9.84 17.86 1.76
C THR A 28 10.08 16.35 1.67
N GLU A 29 9.69 15.74 0.54
CA GLU A 29 9.75 14.28 0.37
C GLU A 29 10.70 13.86 -0.76
N ASP A 30 10.63 14.53 -1.89
CA ASP A 30 11.39 14.17 -3.10
C ASP A 30 11.84 15.43 -3.84
N LEU A 31 12.86 15.28 -4.68
CA LEU A 31 13.35 16.34 -5.55
C LEU A 31 13.86 15.76 -6.87
N CYS A 32 13.75 16.54 -7.94
CA CYS A 32 14.35 16.16 -9.22
C CYS A 32 14.77 17.38 -10.05
N PHE A 33 15.95 17.31 -10.67
CA PHE A 33 16.45 18.24 -11.65
C PHE A 33 15.68 18.19 -12.97
N SER A 34 15.43 19.36 -13.56
CA SER A 34 14.93 19.43 -14.92
C SER A 34 15.96 18.86 -15.91
N PRO A 35 15.52 18.34 -17.07
CA PRO A 35 16.41 17.85 -18.11
C PRO A 35 17.54 18.80 -18.51
N ASP A 36 17.26 20.11 -18.57
CA ASP A 36 18.25 21.14 -18.88
C ASP A 36 19.15 21.55 -17.70
N GLY A 37 18.91 21.00 -16.51
CA GLY A 37 19.65 21.26 -15.28
C GLY A 37 19.41 22.65 -14.67
N ARG A 38 18.46 23.42 -15.18
CA ARG A 38 18.23 24.81 -14.77
C ARG A 38 17.18 24.96 -13.68
N ARG A 39 16.50 23.88 -13.33
CA ARG A 39 15.44 23.87 -12.32
C ARG A 39 15.54 22.62 -11.46
N VAL A 40 15.07 22.72 -10.23
CA VAL A 40 14.79 21.58 -9.36
C VAL A 40 13.34 21.67 -8.90
N ALA A 41 12.58 20.60 -9.11
CA ALA A 41 11.27 20.41 -8.52
C ALA A 41 11.42 19.74 -7.16
N ILE A 42 10.61 20.14 -6.17
CA ILE A 42 10.65 19.61 -4.80
C ILE A 42 9.20 19.40 -4.35
N THR A 43 8.87 18.21 -3.88
CA THR A 43 7.53 17.95 -3.29
C THR A 43 7.47 18.44 -1.86
N CYS A 44 6.47 19.26 -1.56
CA CYS A 44 6.28 19.90 -0.25
C CYS A 44 5.04 19.29 0.42
N PHE A 45 5.22 18.18 1.15
CA PHE A 45 4.12 17.37 1.68
C PHE A 45 3.14 18.17 2.55
N ARG A 46 3.66 18.91 3.55
CA ARG A 46 2.79 19.74 4.42
C ARG A 46 2.22 20.95 3.70
N GLY A 47 2.95 21.46 2.71
CA GLY A 47 2.54 22.61 1.89
C GLY A 47 1.51 22.26 0.82
N ARG A 48 1.27 20.96 0.56
CA ARG A 48 0.40 20.47 -0.52
C ARG A 48 0.72 21.10 -1.86
N ALA A 49 2.01 21.20 -2.14
CA ALA A 49 2.55 21.96 -3.26
C ALA A 49 3.79 21.28 -3.85
N VAL A 50 4.17 21.73 -5.03
CA VAL A 50 5.49 21.44 -5.62
C VAL A 50 6.23 22.76 -5.78
N ALA A 51 7.40 22.88 -5.16
CA ALA A 51 8.28 24.02 -5.38
C ALA A 51 9.16 23.79 -6.61
N VAL A 52 9.30 24.81 -7.45
CA VAL A 52 10.23 24.82 -8.57
C VAL A 52 11.25 25.92 -8.33
N VAL A 53 12.49 25.52 -8.09
CA VAL A 53 13.61 26.39 -7.79
C VAL A 53 14.47 26.52 -9.05
N GLY A 54 14.78 27.74 -9.47
CA GLY A 54 15.77 27.98 -10.51
C GLY A 54 17.17 27.67 -9.97
N VAL A 55 18.01 27.05 -10.78
CA VAL A 55 19.37 26.65 -10.38
C VAL A 55 20.36 27.02 -11.47
N GLU A 56 21.44 27.69 -11.06
CA GLU A 56 22.62 27.89 -11.87
C GLU A 56 23.81 27.23 -11.18
N VAL A 57 24.38 26.20 -11.81
CA VAL A 57 25.59 25.53 -11.34
C VAL A 57 26.77 26.07 -12.15
N SER A 58 27.74 26.67 -11.46
CA SER A 58 28.96 27.22 -12.06
C SER A 58 30.18 26.42 -11.63
N ASP A 59 31.08 26.23 -12.58
CA ASP A 59 32.35 25.52 -12.53
C ASP A 59 33.55 26.47 -12.62
N VAL A 60 33.33 27.76 -12.36
CA VAL A 60 34.42 28.75 -12.26
C VAL A 60 35.11 28.59 -10.89
N GLY A 61 35.85 27.50 -10.70
CA GLY A 61 36.53 27.17 -9.44
C GLY A 61 36.93 25.70 -9.32
N GLN A 62 37.57 25.35 -8.20
CA GLN A 62 37.83 23.94 -7.85
C GLN A 62 36.62 23.25 -7.21
N VAL A 63 35.74 24.03 -6.57
CA VAL A 63 34.49 23.58 -5.94
C VAL A 63 33.33 24.23 -6.72
N PRO A 64 32.25 23.49 -7.06
CA PRO A 64 31.11 24.08 -7.75
C PRO A 64 30.44 25.15 -6.88
N SER A 65 29.83 26.15 -7.53
CA SER A 65 28.95 27.11 -6.86
C SER A 65 27.53 26.98 -7.36
N VAL A 66 26.55 27.12 -6.46
CA VAL A 66 25.13 27.06 -6.78
C VAL A 66 24.46 28.41 -6.53
N VAL A 67 23.66 28.87 -7.48
CA VAL A 67 22.84 30.09 -7.36
C VAL A 67 21.36 29.77 -7.56
N HIS A 68 20.50 30.34 -6.72
CA HIS A 68 19.05 30.29 -6.83
C HIS A 68 18.50 31.63 -7.32
N PRO A 69 18.37 31.83 -8.64
CA PRO A 69 17.88 33.10 -9.18
C PRO A 69 16.40 33.36 -8.90
N ALA A 70 15.58 32.32 -8.74
CA ALA A 70 14.13 32.43 -8.60
C ALA A 70 13.50 31.18 -8.00
N MET A 71 12.27 31.30 -7.50
CA MET A 71 11.47 30.17 -7.03
C MET A 71 9.99 30.40 -7.30
N THR A 72 9.25 29.33 -7.59
CA THR A 72 7.79 29.34 -7.64
C THR A 72 7.22 28.12 -6.94
N VAL A 73 6.29 28.32 -6.01
CA VAL A 73 5.50 27.25 -5.38
C VAL A 73 4.22 27.05 -6.18
N LEU A 74 4.04 25.84 -6.72
CA LEU A 74 2.89 25.43 -7.50
C LEU A 74 1.88 24.74 -6.60
N GLN A 75 0.67 25.29 -6.53
CA GLN A 75 -0.48 24.69 -5.87
C GLN A 75 -1.48 24.27 -6.94
N ALA A 76 -2.09 23.10 -6.79
CA ALA A 76 -3.12 22.63 -7.70
C ALA A 76 -4.30 22.06 -6.94
N VAL A 77 -5.51 22.26 -7.45
CA VAL A 77 -6.71 21.62 -6.89
C VAL A 77 -6.58 20.11 -7.08
N GLY A 78 -6.66 19.35 -5.99
CA GLY A 78 -6.48 17.89 -5.97
C GLY A 78 -5.08 17.44 -5.56
N LEU A 79 -4.10 18.34 -5.48
CA LEU A 79 -2.80 18.06 -4.88
C LEU A 79 -2.94 18.08 -3.34
N GLU A 80 -2.91 16.90 -2.73
CA GLU A 80 -3.21 16.70 -1.31
C GLU A 80 -2.00 16.21 -0.54
N GLU A 81 -1.31 15.21 -1.06
CA GLU A 81 -0.14 14.58 -0.43
C GLU A 81 0.98 14.36 -1.47
N PRO A 82 1.52 15.42 -2.10
CA PRO A 82 2.59 15.29 -3.07
C PRO A 82 3.79 14.62 -2.43
N HIS A 83 4.30 13.57 -3.07
CA HIS A 83 5.37 12.75 -2.51
C HIS A 83 6.51 12.56 -3.49
N GLY A 84 6.26 12.00 -4.67
CA GLY A 84 7.27 11.85 -5.73
C GLY A 84 7.14 12.85 -6.84
N VAL A 85 8.24 13.22 -7.50
CA VAL A 85 8.22 14.12 -8.66
C VAL A 85 9.29 13.79 -9.69
N ASP A 86 8.96 13.89 -10.97
CA ASP A 86 9.92 13.84 -12.08
C ASP A 86 9.47 14.73 -13.25
N TRP A 87 10.35 14.99 -14.19
CA TRP A 87 10.12 15.82 -15.37
C TRP A 87 9.86 14.96 -16.61
N LEU A 88 8.74 15.21 -17.29
CA LEU A 88 8.49 14.68 -18.63
C LEU A 88 9.27 15.46 -19.70
N ASP A 89 9.45 16.76 -19.46
CA ASP A 89 10.25 17.73 -20.23
C ASP A 89 10.55 18.95 -19.35
N ASP A 90 11.26 19.98 -19.84
CA ASP A 90 11.64 21.16 -19.05
C ASP A 90 10.46 22.04 -18.55
N ARG A 91 9.23 21.73 -18.98
CA ARG A 91 8.02 22.48 -18.62
C ARG A 91 6.92 21.62 -18.02
N THR A 92 7.07 20.31 -17.96
CA THR A 92 5.99 19.41 -17.53
C THR A 92 6.49 18.48 -16.45
N LEU A 93 5.87 18.56 -15.28
CA LEU A 93 6.12 17.64 -14.17
C LEU A 93 5.10 16.51 -14.19
N VAL A 94 5.55 15.33 -13.78
CA VAL A 94 4.71 14.24 -13.28
C VAL A 94 4.89 14.15 -11.76
N VAL A 95 3.79 14.05 -11.04
CA VAL A 95 3.77 14.05 -9.56
C VAL A 95 3.01 12.83 -9.07
N ALA A 96 3.64 12.05 -8.21
CA ALA A 96 2.98 11.01 -7.43
C ALA A 96 2.39 11.63 -6.16
N ASP A 97 1.07 11.55 -6.02
CA ASP A 97 0.33 12.06 -4.86
C ASP A 97 -0.23 10.90 -4.03
N ARG A 98 0.25 10.76 -2.79
CA ARG A 98 -0.12 9.67 -1.88
C ARG A 98 -1.61 9.62 -1.55
N ALA A 99 -2.38 10.68 -1.83
CA ALA A 99 -3.84 10.65 -1.76
C ALA A 99 -4.49 9.71 -2.81
N GLY A 100 -3.71 9.18 -3.76
CA GLY A 100 -4.11 8.05 -4.59
C GLY A 100 -4.11 8.29 -6.09
N TRP A 101 -3.38 9.29 -6.60
CA TRP A 101 -3.39 9.63 -8.02
C TRP A 101 -2.03 10.14 -8.51
N VAL A 102 -1.88 10.20 -9.84
CA VAL A 102 -0.68 10.70 -10.52
C VAL A 102 -1.07 11.90 -11.37
N GLY A 103 -0.41 13.02 -11.14
CA GLY A 103 -0.71 14.30 -11.73
C GLY A 103 0.31 14.81 -12.70
N LEU A 104 -0.16 15.61 -13.67
CA LEU A 104 0.69 16.34 -14.60
C LEU A 104 0.52 17.85 -14.36
N LEU A 105 1.62 18.57 -14.20
CA LEU A 105 1.64 20.01 -13.97
C LEU A 105 2.43 20.73 -15.05
N ASP A 106 1.89 21.82 -15.58
CA ASP A 106 2.67 22.77 -16.40
C ASP A 106 3.45 23.71 -15.48
N VAL A 107 4.74 23.87 -15.79
CA VAL A 107 5.66 24.67 -15.02
C VAL A 107 5.84 26.03 -15.71
N PRO A 108 5.41 27.12 -15.06
CA PRO A 108 5.56 28.45 -15.62
C PRO A 108 7.02 28.87 -15.72
N GLU A 109 7.28 29.92 -16.48
CA GLU A 109 8.59 30.57 -16.45
C GLU A 109 8.81 31.24 -15.11
N LEU A 110 10.00 31.00 -14.54
CA LEU A 110 10.41 31.60 -13.28
C LEU A 110 10.78 33.07 -13.50
N GLN A 111 10.43 33.92 -12.55
CA GLN A 111 10.75 35.35 -12.58
C GLN A 111 12.01 35.60 -11.74
N PRO A 112 13.15 36.01 -12.36
CA PRO A 112 14.39 36.26 -11.63
C PRO A 112 14.22 37.28 -10.51
N GLY A 113 14.81 37.00 -9.34
CA GLY A 113 14.73 37.84 -8.16
C GLY A 113 13.53 37.55 -7.26
N GLU A 114 12.57 36.74 -7.69
CA GLU A 114 11.30 36.56 -7.00
C GLU A 114 11.12 35.13 -6.46
N ALA A 115 10.48 35.06 -5.29
CA ALA A 115 9.81 33.87 -4.79
C ALA A 115 8.29 34.13 -4.91
N SER A 116 7.59 33.30 -5.67
CA SER A 116 6.16 33.48 -5.92
C SER A 116 5.36 32.21 -5.62
N GLU A 117 4.07 32.36 -5.35
CA GLU A 117 3.12 31.24 -5.28
C GLU A 117 2.16 31.34 -6.46
N ARG A 118 1.84 30.20 -7.09
CA ARG A 118 0.92 30.15 -8.22
C ARG A 118 -0.01 28.96 -8.09
N THR A 119 -1.30 29.23 -8.24
CA THR A 119 -2.28 28.18 -8.50
C THR A 119 -2.20 27.79 -9.97
N VAL A 120 -2.03 26.49 -10.23
CA VAL A 120 -2.00 25.89 -11.56
C VAL A 120 -3.09 24.82 -11.65
N ASP A 121 -3.60 24.62 -12.85
CA ASP A 121 -4.51 23.52 -13.13
C ASP A 121 -3.73 22.23 -13.41
N LEU A 122 -4.30 21.10 -12.99
CA LEU A 122 -3.81 19.79 -13.43
C LEU A 122 -4.03 19.65 -14.93
N LEU A 123 -2.98 19.22 -15.65
CA LEU A 123 -3.11 18.94 -17.06
C LEU A 123 -4.02 17.73 -17.26
N THR A 124 -5.02 17.89 -18.10
CA THR A 124 -5.89 16.79 -18.53
C THR A 124 -5.12 15.87 -19.47
N TYR A 125 -5.14 14.57 -19.19
CA TYR A 125 -4.64 13.53 -20.08
C TYR A 125 -5.71 12.48 -20.34
N ASP A 126 -5.61 11.79 -21.47
CA ASP A 126 -6.56 10.73 -21.84
C ASP A 126 -6.08 9.37 -21.32
N GLY A 127 -7.00 8.56 -20.79
CA GLY A 127 -6.71 7.26 -20.20
C GLY A 127 -6.50 7.32 -18.67
N ALA A 128 -5.94 6.27 -18.08
CA ALA A 128 -5.76 6.16 -16.64
C ALA A 128 -4.48 5.38 -16.29
N PHE A 129 -3.84 5.77 -15.19
CA PHE A 129 -2.81 4.97 -14.57
C PHE A 129 -3.45 3.73 -13.94
N ALA A 130 -2.81 2.57 -14.09
CA ALA A 130 -3.26 1.32 -13.49
C ALA A 130 -2.99 1.31 -11.98
N ASP A 131 -3.92 0.76 -11.20
CA ASP A 131 -3.77 0.30 -9.80
C ASP A 131 -2.78 1.11 -8.93
N THR A 132 -2.88 2.44 -8.93
CA THR A 132 -2.09 3.30 -8.04
C THR A 132 -2.79 3.43 -6.69
N TYR A 133 -2.22 2.82 -5.66
CA TYR A 133 -2.67 2.97 -4.29
C TYR A 133 -1.57 3.59 -3.43
N GLY A 134 -1.81 4.83 -2.99
CA GLY A 134 -0.83 5.69 -2.31
C GLY A 134 0.50 5.82 -3.03
N PRO A 135 0.54 6.44 -4.22
CA PRO A 135 1.78 6.52 -4.98
C PRO A 135 2.82 7.39 -4.26
N GLY A 136 3.99 6.82 -3.96
CA GLY A 136 5.04 7.48 -3.17
C GLY A 136 6.20 8.03 -4.01
N SER A 137 6.47 7.47 -5.18
CA SER A 137 7.54 7.95 -6.05
C SER A 137 7.19 7.73 -7.51
N VAL A 138 7.77 8.57 -8.37
CA VAL A 138 7.61 8.49 -9.81
C VAL A 138 8.96 8.74 -10.47
N THR A 139 9.23 8.01 -11.57
CA THR A 139 10.33 8.34 -12.47
C THR A 139 9.90 8.25 -13.94
N ALA A 140 10.45 9.12 -14.79
CA ALA A 140 10.11 9.27 -16.19
C ALA A 140 11.31 8.95 -17.10
N LEU A 141 11.24 7.81 -17.79
CA LEU A 141 12.16 7.44 -18.85
C LEU A 141 11.71 8.05 -20.18
N ARG A 142 12.36 9.13 -20.60
CA ARG A 142 12.06 9.83 -21.86
C ARG A 142 12.52 8.99 -23.06
N ARG A 143 11.59 8.71 -24.00
CA ARG A 143 11.82 7.90 -25.20
C ARG A 143 11.61 8.74 -26.47
N GLY A 144 12.42 9.80 -26.61
CA GLY A 144 12.33 10.76 -27.70
C GLY A 144 11.34 11.91 -27.45
N GLU A 145 11.15 12.77 -28.45
CA GLU A 145 10.24 13.92 -28.33
C GLU A 145 8.80 13.46 -28.11
N GLY A 146 8.23 13.81 -26.95
CA GLY A 146 6.82 13.57 -26.65
C GLY A 146 6.45 12.12 -26.32
N SER A 147 7.40 11.24 -25.99
CA SER A 147 7.08 9.92 -25.43
C SER A 147 7.88 9.66 -24.17
N ALA A 148 7.22 9.09 -23.17
CA ALA A 148 7.87 8.71 -21.91
C ALA A 148 7.29 7.39 -21.38
N VAL A 149 8.11 6.65 -20.65
CA VAL A 149 7.66 5.57 -19.78
C VAL A 149 7.76 6.08 -18.35
N VAL A 150 6.62 6.16 -17.68
CA VAL A 150 6.53 6.59 -16.28
C VAL A 150 6.41 5.35 -15.40
N LEU A 151 7.33 5.22 -14.45
CA LEU A 151 7.27 4.21 -13.40
C LEU A 151 6.76 4.85 -12.12
N VAL A 152 5.79 4.23 -11.44
CA VAL A 152 5.20 4.78 -10.21
C VAL A 152 5.21 3.71 -9.12
N CYS A 153 5.86 3.99 -8.00
CA CYS A 153 5.72 3.19 -6.79
C CYS A 153 4.30 3.33 -6.24
N SER A 154 3.55 2.23 -6.18
CA SER A 154 2.33 2.16 -5.39
C SER A 154 2.66 1.56 -4.03
N ASN A 155 2.80 2.42 -3.02
CA ASN A 155 3.25 2.04 -1.69
C ASN A 155 2.36 0.95 -1.11
N TRP A 156 1.07 1.24 -0.98
CA TRP A 156 0.10 0.31 -0.38
C TRP A 156 -0.31 -0.82 -1.33
N GLY A 157 -0.01 -0.69 -2.63
CA GLY A 157 -0.20 -1.75 -3.63
C GLY A 157 0.97 -2.73 -3.72
N ASN A 158 2.07 -2.48 -3.00
CA ASN A 158 3.30 -3.30 -3.02
C ASN A 158 3.81 -3.57 -4.44
N CYS A 159 3.72 -2.57 -5.33
CA CYS A 159 4.11 -2.75 -6.72
C CYS A 159 4.63 -1.46 -7.35
N VAL A 160 5.31 -1.58 -8.48
CA VAL A 160 5.61 -0.47 -9.38
C VAL A 160 4.78 -0.65 -10.64
N THR A 161 4.03 0.39 -10.99
CA THR A 161 3.27 0.45 -12.23
C THR A 161 4.13 1.08 -13.32
N ARG A 162 3.91 0.65 -14.56
CA ARG A 162 4.61 1.15 -15.75
C ARG A 162 3.56 1.70 -16.70
N THR A 163 3.70 2.96 -17.05
CA THR A 163 2.74 3.69 -17.88
C THR A 163 3.46 4.31 -19.07
N ARG A 164 3.05 3.96 -20.30
CA ARG A 164 3.54 4.63 -21.51
C ARG A 164 2.67 5.86 -21.78
N LEU A 165 3.32 7.02 -21.79
CA LEU A 165 2.73 8.30 -22.16
C LEU A 165 3.22 8.72 -23.54
N VAL A 166 2.29 9.24 -24.34
CA VAL A 166 2.58 9.87 -25.63
C VAL A 166 1.90 11.23 -25.68
N ARG A 167 2.60 12.21 -26.24
CA ARG A 167 2.17 13.60 -26.37
C ARG A 167 1.65 13.85 -27.78
N GLY A 168 0.36 14.13 -27.87
CA GLY A 168 -0.27 14.82 -29.01
C GLY A 168 -0.60 16.25 -28.61
N ASP A 169 -1.85 16.68 -28.88
CA ASP A 169 -2.40 17.92 -28.31
C ASP A 169 -2.50 17.87 -26.78
N ARG A 170 -2.58 16.65 -26.22
CA ARG A 170 -2.57 16.32 -24.80
C ARG A 170 -1.71 15.09 -24.58
N TRP A 171 -1.36 14.83 -23.33
CA TRP A 171 -0.79 13.55 -22.94
C TRP A 171 -1.85 12.45 -23.01
N THR A 172 -1.48 11.28 -23.50
CA THR A 172 -2.34 10.09 -23.58
C THR A 172 -1.62 8.91 -22.96
N VAL A 173 -2.31 8.17 -22.09
CA VAL A 173 -1.88 6.87 -21.58
C VAL A 173 -2.19 5.81 -22.64
N GLU A 174 -1.16 5.30 -23.30
CA GLU A 174 -1.32 4.23 -24.30
C GLU A 174 -1.41 2.84 -23.66
N ASP A 175 -0.70 2.66 -22.55
CA ASP A 175 -0.52 1.38 -21.86
C ASP A 175 -0.20 1.67 -20.40
N SER A 176 -0.89 1.02 -19.47
CA SER A 176 -0.58 1.10 -18.05
C SER A 176 -0.83 -0.25 -17.40
N ARG A 177 0.15 -0.75 -16.66
CA ARG A 177 0.10 -2.06 -16.01
C ARG A 177 1.05 -2.12 -14.82
N ILE A 178 0.85 -3.13 -13.97
CA ILE A 178 1.83 -3.46 -12.93
C ILE A 178 3.06 -4.10 -13.60
N GLY A 179 4.22 -3.44 -13.48
CA GLY A 179 5.48 -3.87 -14.08
C GLY A 179 6.41 -4.62 -13.12
N LEU A 180 6.33 -4.33 -11.81
CA LEU A 180 7.13 -4.97 -10.76
C LEU A 180 6.28 -5.21 -9.50
N ARG A 181 6.43 -6.36 -8.85
CA ARG A 181 5.86 -6.64 -7.52
C ARG A 181 6.67 -7.64 -6.69
N HIS A 182 7.49 -8.46 -7.35
CA HIS A 182 8.21 -9.52 -6.65
C HIS A 182 9.11 -8.94 -5.55
N LEU A 183 8.99 -9.43 -4.32
CA LEU A 183 9.73 -8.95 -3.15
C LEU A 183 9.52 -7.48 -2.74
N LEU A 184 8.55 -6.76 -3.29
CA LEU A 184 8.21 -5.40 -2.84
C LEU A 184 7.27 -5.42 -1.63
N ASP A 185 7.51 -4.51 -0.69
CA ASP A 185 6.72 -4.33 0.53
C ASP A 185 6.84 -2.87 0.98
N LEU A 186 5.82 -2.08 0.72
CA LEU A 186 5.84 -0.62 0.82
C LEU A 186 7.00 0.00 0.00
N PRO A 187 7.00 -0.16 -1.34
CA PRO A 187 7.99 0.50 -2.18
C PRO A 187 7.80 2.02 -2.11
N ASP A 188 8.87 2.78 -1.84
CA ASP A 188 8.73 4.22 -1.56
C ASP A 188 9.40 5.13 -2.59
N GLY A 189 10.47 4.65 -3.20
CA GLY A 189 11.26 5.31 -4.23
C GLY A 189 11.46 4.40 -5.43
N VAL A 190 11.41 4.95 -6.64
CA VAL A 190 11.78 4.26 -7.88
C VAL A 190 12.74 5.11 -8.69
N ALA A 191 13.77 4.48 -9.22
CA ALA A 191 14.66 5.08 -10.20
C ALA A 191 14.92 4.08 -11.32
N ALA A 192 15.20 4.58 -12.51
CA ALA A 192 15.67 3.78 -13.63
C ALA A 192 16.98 4.36 -14.18
N SER A 193 17.85 3.49 -14.70
CA SER A 193 19.03 3.95 -15.44
C SER A 193 18.58 4.65 -16.73
N ASP A 194 19.37 5.60 -17.23
CA ASP A 194 19.03 6.39 -18.42
C ASP A 194 18.76 5.54 -19.67
N ASP A 195 19.51 4.44 -19.83
CA ASP A 195 19.29 3.47 -20.91
C ASP A 195 18.04 2.59 -20.69
N GLY A 196 17.47 2.62 -19.48
CA GLY A 196 16.32 1.84 -19.04
C GLY A 196 16.62 0.37 -18.78
N THR A 197 17.89 -0.04 -18.70
CA THR A 197 18.31 -1.43 -18.50
C THR A 197 18.27 -1.90 -17.05
N SER A 198 18.18 -0.97 -16.10
CA SER A 198 18.04 -1.26 -14.67
C SER A 198 16.92 -0.42 -14.06
N VAL A 199 16.14 -1.02 -13.16
CA VAL A 199 15.17 -0.31 -12.32
C VAL A 199 15.45 -0.65 -10.87
N ALA A 200 15.69 0.37 -10.04
CA ALA A 200 15.88 0.23 -8.61
C ALA A 200 14.62 0.71 -7.88
N VAL A 201 14.24 -0.02 -6.83
CA VAL A 201 13.07 0.27 -6.00
C VAL A 201 13.49 0.21 -4.54
N SER A 202 13.30 1.30 -3.80
CA SER A 202 13.55 1.30 -2.36
C SER A 202 12.38 0.63 -1.67
N ASN A 203 12.70 -0.30 -0.77
CA ASN A 203 11.73 -1.16 -0.11
C ASN A 203 11.72 -0.82 1.37
N HIS A 204 10.83 0.09 1.74
CA HIS A 204 10.81 0.75 3.04
C HIS A 204 10.74 -0.26 4.19
N ASN A 205 9.77 -1.19 4.14
CA ASN A 205 9.55 -2.14 5.24
C ASN A 205 10.65 -3.20 5.33
N ARG A 206 11.29 -3.54 4.20
CA ARG A 206 12.38 -4.52 4.18
C ARG A 206 13.76 -3.91 4.40
N GLN A 207 13.86 -2.58 4.40
CA GLN A 207 15.12 -1.85 4.61
C GLN A 207 16.21 -2.25 3.61
N VAL A 208 15.81 -2.45 2.36
CA VAL A 208 16.71 -2.80 1.25
C VAL A 208 16.31 -2.03 0.00
N VAL A 209 17.23 -1.91 -0.95
CA VAL A 209 16.90 -1.51 -2.31
C VAL A 209 16.93 -2.74 -3.19
N VAL A 210 15.91 -2.93 -4.02
CA VAL A 210 15.79 -4.08 -4.91
C VAL A 210 16.00 -3.60 -6.34
N VAL A 211 16.89 -4.26 -7.09
CA VAL A 211 17.22 -3.89 -8.47
C VAL A 211 16.73 -4.97 -9.42
N TYR A 212 16.02 -4.56 -10.46
CA TYR A 212 15.48 -5.41 -11.52
C TYR A 212 16.15 -5.07 -12.85
N GLU A 213 16.17 -6.05 -13.75
CA GLU A 213 16.39 -5.76 -15.16
C GLU A 213 15.30 -4.84 -15.70
N GLY A 214 15.70 -4.04 -16.68
CA GLY A 214 14.96 -2.96 -17.33
C GLY A 214 13.63 -3.31 -17.96
N ALA A 215 12.89 -2.27 -18.35
CA ALA A 215 11.45 -2.35 -18.59
C ALA A 215 11.00 -2.49 -20.06
N ASP A 216 11.87 -2.96 -20.95
CA ASP A 216 11.61 -3.02 -22.40
C ASP A 216 11.23 -4.42 -22.92
N GLY A 217 11.08 -5.41 -22.04
CA GLY A 217 10.72 -6.80 -22.39
C GLY A 217 9.25 -7.18 -22.20
N ALA A 218 8.92 -8.44 -22.50
CA ALA A 218 7.66 -9.08 -22.10
C ALA A 218 7.67 -9.29 -20.58
N GLU A 219 7.37 -8.23 -19.83
CA GLU A 219 7.49 -8.19 -18.38
C GLU A 219 6.41 -9.04 -17.70
N THR A 220 6.85 -9.95 -16.84
CA THR A 220 5.99 -10.47 -15.77
C THR A 220 6.26 -9.64 -14.53
N ALA A 221 5.21 -9.13 -13.87
CA ALA A 221 5.33 -8.41 -12.61
C ALA A 221 6.10 -9.20 -11.53
N GLU A 222 6.08 -10.53 -11.62
CA GLU A 222 6.74 -11.49 -10.72
C GLU A 222 8.22 -11.77 -11.07
N ARG A 223 8.86 -11.00 -11.96
CA ARG A 223 10.26 -11.24 -12.29
C ARG A 223 11.15 -11.12 -11.05
N PRO A 224 12.09 -12.05 -10.84
CA PRO A 224 13.02 -11.94 -9.72
C PRO A 224 13.95 -10.74 -9.92
N PRO A 225 14.40 -10.09 -8.83
CA PRO A 225 15.40 -9.05 -8.93
C PRO A 225 16.77 -9.62 -9.27
N VAL A 226 17.58 -8.78 -9.91
CA VAL A 226 18.99 -9.05 -10.19
C VAL A 226 19.92 -8.51 -9.11
N GLY A 227 19.43 -7.64 -8.23
CA GLY A 227 20.20 -7.12 -7.09
C GLY A 227 19.34 -6.91 -5.84
N VAL A 228 19.96 -7.12 -4.68
CA VAL A 228 19.38 -6.77 -3.37
C VAL A 228 20.46 -6.03 -2.58
N LEU A 229 20.25 -4.74 -2.38
CA LEU A 229 21.21 -3.83 -1.77
C LEU A 229 20.82 -3.57 -0.31
N ARG A 230 21.77 -3.81 0.58
CA ARG A 230 21.65 -3.73 2.04
C ARG A 230 22.47 -2.59 2.61
N GLY A 231 22.29 -2.27 3.88
CA GLY A 231 23.10 -1.26 4.59
C GLY A 231 22.45 0.11 4.67
N THR A 232 21.14 0.18 4.40
CA THR A 232 20.26 1.33 4.62
C THR A 232 19.23 0.98 5.69
N SER A 233 18.76 1.95 6.49
CA SER A 233 17.68 1.71 7.45
C SER A 233 16.31 1.97 6.84
N PHE A 234 16.05 3.11 6.23
CA PHE A 234 14.77 3.41 5.57
C PHE A 234 15.07 4.05 4.22
N PRO A 235 15.43 3.24 3.20
CA PRO A 235 15.75 3.77 1.88
C PRO A 235 14.51 4.43 1.30
N HIS A 236 14.68 5.65 0.78
CA HIS A 236 13.60 6.50 0.30
C HIS A 236 13.86 6.86 -1.16
N GLY A 237 14.29 8.08 -1.46
CA GLY A 237 14.65 8.53 -2.80
C GLY A 237 15.86 7.79 -3.36
N LEU A 238 15.83 7.60 -4.67
CA LEU A 238 16.84 6.86 -5.43
C LEU A 238 17.26 7.68 -6.65
N ARG A 239 18.55 7.64 -6.98
CA ARG A 239 19.06 8.22 -8.23
C ARG A 239 20.19 7.38 -8.81
N PHE A 240 20.07 6.96 -10.07
CA PHE A 240 21.21 6.42 -10.81
C PHE A 240 22.12 7.56 -11.25
N ALA A 241 23.43 7.30 -11.22
CA ALA A 241 24.38 8.06 -12.03
C ALA A 241 24.17 7.74 -13.51
N ASP A 242 24.58 8.64 -14.41
CA ASP A 242 24.41 8.58 -15.86
C ASP A 242 25.00 7.31 -16.48
N ASP A 243 26.07 6.76 -15.88
CA ASP A 243 26.69 5.51 -16.33
C ASP A 243 25.89 4.24 -15.98
N GLY A 244 24.82 4.38 -15.17
CA GLY A 244 24.00 3.29 -14.65
C GLY A 244 24.74 2.34 -13.70
N GLY A 245 26.02 2.61 -13.40
CA GLY A 245 26.90 1.79 -12.58
C GLY A 245 26.89 2.18 -11.11
N GLU A 246 26.46 3.40 -10.79
CA GLU A 246 26.27 3.88 -9.41
C GLU A 246 24.80 4.18 -9.12
N LEU A 247 24.37 3.87 -7.89
CA LEU A 247 23.04 4.16 -7.37
C LEU A 247 23.16 4.88 -6.03
N LEU A 248 22.62 6.08 -5.96
CA LEU A 248 22.49 6.89 -4.76
C LEU A 248 21.18 6.54 -4.05
N VAL A 249 21.24 6.43 -2.74
CA VAL A 249 20.10 6.07 -1.89
C VAL A 249 20.01 7.07 -0.74
N ALA A 250 18.95 7.87 -0.72
CA ALA A 250 18.58 8.66 0.45
C ALA A 250 18.06 7.72 1.54
N ASP A 251 18.64 7.78 2.73
CA ASP A 251 18.28 6.91 3.85
C ASP A 251 17.58 7.72 4.94
N ALA A 252 16.24 7.70 4.93
CA ALA A 252 15.42 8.48 5.85
C ALA A 252 15.63 8.10 7.33
N GLY A 253 16.23 6.94 7.60
CA GLY A 253 16.57 6.50 8.95
C GLY A 253 18.00 6.78 9.39
N SER A 254 18.77 7.53 8.60
CA SER A 254 20.15 7.89 8.96
C SER A 254 20.53 9.27 8.39
N PRO A 255 21.61 9.92 8.85
CA PRO A 255 22.02 11.22 8.32
C PRO A 255 22.78 11.12 6.98
N PHE A 256 22.60 10.04 6.22
CA PHE A 256 23.47 9.69 5.09
C PHE A 256 22.71 9.52 3.78
N VAL A 257 23.39 9.86 2.69
CA VAL A 257 23.14 9.30 1.35
C VAL A 257 24.16 8.20 1.11
N HIS A 258 23.71 7.02 0.72
CA HIS A 258 24.58 5.88 0.44
C HIS A 258 24.80 5.70 -1.05
N VAL A 259 26.00 5.25 -1.44
CA VAL A 259 26.34 4.97 -2.84
C VAL A 259 26.62 3.49 -3.02
N HIS A 260 25.79 2.83 -3.82
CA HIS A 260 26.00 1.46 -4.27
C HIS A 260 26.63 1.47 -5.67
N ARG A 261 27.47 0.48 -5.93
CA ARG A 261 28.14 0.32 -7.22
C ARG A 261 27.92 -1.09 -7.76
N SER A 262 27.66 -1.19 -9.05
CA SER A 262 27.74 -2.46 -9.77
C SER A 262 29.21 -2.91 -9.86
N ASP A 263 29.45 -4.22 -9.95
CA ASP A 263 30.80 -4.78 -10.07
C ASP A 263 31.27 -4.93 -11.53
N GLY A 264 30.57 -4.27 -12.47
CA GLY A 264 30.75 -4.40 -13.91
C GLY A 264 30.23 -5.72 -14.50
N ARG A 265 29.77 -6.66 -13.68
CA ARG A 265 29.07 -7.90 -14.10
C ARG A 265 27.57 -7.83 -13.80
N GLY A 266 27.15 -6.88 -12.98
CA GLY A 266 25.77 -6.57 -12.68
C GLY A 266 25.62 -6.04 -11.27
N TRP A 267 24.37 -6.01 -10.81
CA TRP A 267 24.06 -5.70 -9.42
C TRP A 267 24.23 -6.95 -8.55
N SER A 268 24.76 -6.77 -7.33
CA SER A 268 25.01 -7.88 -6.42
C SER A 268 23.75 -8.26 -5.65
N VAL A 269 23.56 -9.57 -5.46
CA VAL A 269 22.60 -10.11 -4.50
C VAL A 269 23.27 -10.05 -3.12
N ALA A 270 22.86 -9.10 -2.27
CA ALA A 270 23.48 -8.69 -1.00
C ALA A 270 24.69 -7.75 -1.12
N GLY A 271 24.58 -6.71 -1.96
CA GLY A 271 25.56 -5.63 -2.02
C GLY A 271 25.42 -4.64 -0.85
N TYR A 272 26.54 -4.15 -0.33
CA TYR A 272 26.59 -3.05 0.65
C TYR A 272 27.05 -1.75 -0.01
N PRO A 273 26.77 -0.58 0.59
CA PRO A 273 27.26 0.67 0.05
C PRO A 273 28.80 0.72 0.06
N THR A 274 29.31 1.35 -0.98
CA THR A 274 30.73 1.60 -1.22
C THR A 274 31.17 2.98 -0.76
N ALA A 275 30.22 3.90 -0.56
CA ALA A 275 30.42 5.19 0.07
C ALA A 275 29.18 5.56 0.92
N ALA A 276 29.38 6.35 1.97
CA ALA A 276 28.31 6.98 2.73
C ALA A 276 28.62 8.45 2.98
N ILE A 277 27.81 9.31 2.38
CA ILE A 277 27.97 10.77 2.41
C ILE A 277 27.09 11.31 3.51
N ARG A 278 27.70 11.92 4.53
CA ARG A 278 26.95 12.55 5.62
C ARG A 278 26.36 13.86 5.11
N VAL A 279 25.03 13.93 5.04
CA VAL A 279 24.31 15.10 4.51
C VAL A 279 23.55 15.88 5.59
N LEU A 280 23.49 15.34 6.81
CA LEU A 280 22.92 15.97 7.99
C LEU A 280 23.87 15.89 9.18
N SER A 281 23.86 16.93 10.00
CA SER A 281 24.49 16.88 11.32
C SER A 281 23.72 15.93 12.25
N GLY A 282 24.34 15.53 13.36
CA GLY A 282 23.66 14.71 14.36
C GLY A 282 22.46 15.43 14.99
N GLU A 283 22.56 16.76 15.16
CA GLU A 283 21.48 17.60 15.70
C GLU A 283 20.33 17.75 14.70
N GLU A 284 20.65 18.00 13.43
CA GLU A 284 19.65 18.10 12.36
C GLU A 284 18.86 16.80 12.25
N PHE A 285 19.57 15.66 12.16
CA PHE A 285 18.94 14.34 12.13
C PHE A 285 18.08 14.11 13.38
N ALA A 286 18.58 14.40 14.57
CA ALA A 286 17.82 14.21 15.80
C ALA A 286 16.57 15.10 15.89
N SER A 287 16.61 16.31 15.33
CA SER A 287 15.47 17.23 15.32
C SER A 287 14.35 16.80 14.38
N GLY A 288 14.69 16.17 13.24
CA GLY A 288 13.73 15.57 12.31
C GLY A 288 13.26 14.16 12.72
N ASN A 289 14.05 13.44 13.52
CA ASN A 289 13.82 12.05 13.90
C ASN A 289 12.82 11.88 15.04
N SER A 290 11.57 12.31 14.78
CA SER A 290 10.42 12.02 15.63
C SER A 290 9.94 10.56 15.51
N ARG A 291 10.32 9.87 14.43
CA ARG A 291 10.08 8.45 14.18
C ARG A 291 11.30 7.84 13.46
N PRO A 292 11.59 6.54 13.64
CA PRO A 292 12.79 5.91 13.07
C PRO A 292 12.93 6.02 11.53
N ASP A 293 11.80 6.18 10.84
CA ASP A 293 11.64 6.31 9.38
C ASP A 293 11.55 7.77 8.89
N GLU A 294 11.71 8.72 9.80
CA GLU A 294 11.60 10.15 9.54
C GLU A 294 12.88 10.82 10.09
N GLY A 295 13.45 11.80 9.39
CA GLY A 295 14.54 12.63 9.90
C GLY A 295 15.84 12.62 9.08
N GLY A 296 16.10 11.56 8.34
CA GLY A 296 17.15 11.50 7.32
C GLY A 296 16.78 12.19 6.00
N PRO A 297 17.69 12.21 5.00
CA PRO A 297 17.36 12.66 3.65
C PRO A 297 16.27 11.77 3.04
N LYS A 298 15.39 12.38 2.25
CA LYS A 298 14.28 11.68 1.59
C LYS A 298 14.35 11.74 0.08
N GLY A 299 14.61 12.93 -0.49
CA GLY A 299 14.88 13.09 -1.92
C GLY A 299 16.37 13.27 -2.18
N VAL A 300 16.81 12.79 -3.33
CA VAL A 300 18.19 12.86 -3.79
C VAL A 300 18.23 12.93 -5.31
N ASP A 301 19.02 13.84 -5.87
CA ASP A 301 19.25 13.89 -7.32
C ASP A 301 20.60 14.51 -7.66
N LEU A 302 21.05 14.29 -8.89
CA LEU A 302 22.28 14.86 -9.44
C LEU A 302 21.92 15.88 -10.52
N ASP A 303 22.73 16.94 -10.65
CA ASP A 303 22.61 17.79 -11.83
C ASP A 303 23.03 17.00 -13.09
N PRO A 304 22.57 17.38 -14.30
CA PRO A 304 22.87 16.63 -15.52
C PRO A 304 24.37 16.54 -15.90
N ALA A 305 25.25 17.30 -15.25
CA ALA A 305 26.69 17.19 -15.45
C ALA A 305 27.39 16.37 -14.36
N GLU A 306 26.63 15.80 -13.40
CA GLU A 306 27.12 15.06 -12.23
C GLU A 306 28.21 15.79 -11.45
N ARG A 307 27.96 17.04 -11.10
CA ARG A 307 28.88 17.91 -10.34
C ARG A 307 28.36 18.20 -8.96
N VAL A 308 27.05 18.36 -8.82
CA VAL A 308 26.40 18.67 -7.57
C VAL A 308 25.34 17.62 -7.25
N LEU A 309 25.34 17.24 -5.98
CA LEU A 309 24.32 16.40 -5.37
C LEU A 309 23.33 17.31 -4.63
N ALA A 310 22.05 17.17 -4.96
CA ALA A 310 20.95 17.80 -4.24
C ALA A 310 20.33 16.79 -3.28
N VAL A 311 19.99 17.23 -2.06
CA VAL A 311 19.21 16.44 -1.10
C VAL A 311 18.11 17.28 -0.49
N THR A 312 17.05 16.61 -0.03
CA THR A 312 15.94 17.27 0.67
C THR A 312 15.41 16.41 1.83
N CYS A 313 15.00 17.08 2.91
CA CYS A 313 14.26 16.50 4.03
C CYS A 313 13.63 17.61 4.90
N GLU A 314 12.88 17.22 5.93
CA GLU A 314 12.21 18.16 6.84
C GLU A 314 13.17 19.17 7.52
N ALA A 315 14.38 18.74 7.90
CA ALA A 315 15.36 19.63 8.52
C ALA A 315 16.15 20.49 7.51
N ALA A 316 16.21 20.08 6.24
CA ALA A 316 16.98 20.75 5.19
C ALA A 316 16.22 20.66 3.86
N PRO A 317 15.29 21.59 3.58
CA PRO A 317 14.41 21.51 2.42
C PRO A 317 15.12 21.50 1.07
N LEU A 318 16.34 22.03 0.99
CA LEU A 318 17.23 21.87 -0.15
C LEU A 318 18.68 22.10 0.29
N ARG A 319 19.56 21.13 0.01
CA ARG A 319 20.99 21.24 0.32
C ARG A 319 21.84 20.66 -0.81
N TRP A 320 23.04 21.20 -0.94
CA TRP A 320 23.96 20.95 -2.05
C TRP A 320 25.29 20.38 -1.58
N PHE A 321 25.86 19.46 -2.33
CA PHE A 321 27.18 18.88 -2.09
C PHE A 321 27.99 18.79 -3.38
N ASP A 322 29.30 18.96 -3.30
CA ASP A 322 30.24 18.66 -4.38
C ASP A 322 30.27 17.14 -4.59
N TRP A 323 29.58 16.67 -5.64
CA TRP A 323 29.45 15.25 -5.92
C TRP A 323 30.79 14.63 -6.33
N CYS A 324 31.61 15.35 -7.09
CA CYS A 324 32.93 14.90 -7.53
C CYS A 324 33.82 14.54 -6.33
N ALA A 325 33.78 15.34 -5.27
CA ALA A 325 34.49 15.05 -4.03
C ALA A 325 33.75 14.00 -3.18
N ALA A 326 32.45 14.19 -2.93
CA ALA A 326 31.68 13.38 -1.99
C ALA A 326 31.59 11.90 -2.40
N ARG A 327 31.53 11.58 -3.70
CA ARG A 327 31.44 10.19 -4.19
C ARG A 327 32.67 9.33 -3.87
N THR A 328 33.77 9.96 -3.44
CA THR A 328 35.02 9.31 -3.04
C THR A 328 35.08 8.94 -1.55
N GLU A 329 34.06 9.30 -0.77
CA GLU A 329 33.95 8.92 0.63
C GLU A 329 34.03 7.40 0.83
N GLY A 330 34.53 7.00 1.99
CA GLY A 330 34.65 5.60 2.35
C GLY A 330 33.30 4.92 2.58
N PRO A 331 33.23 3.58 2.48
CA PRO A 331 32.03 2.85 2.84
C PRO A 331 31.73 2.98 4.34
N PRO A 332 30.47 2.76 4.77
CA PRO A 332 30.16 2.60 6.19
C PRO A 332 31.04 1.53 6.82
N THR A 333 31.51 1.79 8.03
CA THR A 333 32.34 0.84 8.76
C THR A 333 31.53 -0.41 9.10
N PRO A 334 32.17 -1.56 9.36
CA PRO A 334 31.45 -2.73 9.84
C PRO A 334 30.63 -2.46 11.11
N ALA A 335 31.09 -1.55 11.99
CA ALA A 335 30.36 -1.17 13.20
C ALA A 335 29.04 -0.45 12.88
N ASP A 336 28.97 0.31 11.79
CA ASP A 336 27.75 0.98 11.34
C ASP A 336 26.73 -0.01 10.74
N ARG A 337 27.22 -1.13 10.18
CA ARG A 337 26.38 -2.16 9.53
C ARG A 337 25.73 -3.14 10.50
N VAL A 338 26.42 -3.46 11.60
CA VAL A 338 25.95 -4.47 12.56
C VAL A 338 24.56 -4.14 13.11
N PRO A 339 24.26 -2.91 13.58
CA PRO A 339 22.92 -2.57 14.06
C PRO A 339 21.83 -2.77 13.01
N LEU A 340 22.11 -2.45 11.74
CA LEU A 340 21.15 -2.62 10.64
C LEU A 340 20.86 -4.10 10.38
N GLU A 341 21.88 -4.95 10.37
CA GLU A 341 21.71 -6.40 10.19
C GLU A 341 21.00 -7.05 11.38
N VAL A 342 21.31 -6.63 12.60
CA VAL A 342 20.61 -7.10 13.80
C VAL A 342 19.13 -6.72 13.73
N ALA A 343 18.81 -5.46 13.42
CA ALA A 343 17.44 -5.00 13.27
C ALA A 343 16.68 -5.76 12.17
N ALA A 344 17.36 -6.07 11.06
CA ALA A 344 16.78 -6.90 9.99
C ALA A 344 16.46 -8.32 10.45
N LEU A 345 17.39 -8.96 11.17
CA LEU A 345 17.18 -10.29 11.74
C LEU A 345 16.08 -10.32 12.80
N GLU A 346 16.00 -9.29 13.65
CA GLU A 346 14.95 -9.14 14.66
C GLU A 346 13.57 -9.03 14.00
N ARG A 347 13.44 -8.24 12.92
CA ARG A 347 12.18 -8.14 12.16
C ARG A 347 11.81 -9.45 11.48
N GLU A 348 12.76 -10.13 10.84
CA GLU A 348 12.49 -11.44 10.23
C GLU A 348 12.01 -12.45 11.28
N THR A 349 12.63 -12.44 12.46
CA THR A 349 12.24 -13.29 13.58
C THR A 349 10.83 -12.94 14.09
N ALA A 350 10.52 -11.65 14.22
CA ALA A 350 9.19 -11.19 14.62
C ALA A 350 8.12 -11.59 13.59
N LEU A 351 8.40 -11.42 12.30
CA LEU A 351 7.47 -11.80 11.23
C LEU A 351 7.19 -13.32 11.22
N LYS A 352 8.23 -14.15 11.39
CA LYS A 352 8.08 -15.61 11.52
C LYS A 352 7.23 -15.98 12.73
N ALA A 353 7.41 -15.30 13.87
CA ALA A 353 6.59 -15.52 15.05
C ALA A 353 5.13 -15.13 14.82
N SER A 354 4.86 -13.98 14.17
CA SER A 354 3.50 -13.56 13.80
C SER A 354 2.85 -14.52 12.81
N LEU A 355 3.60 -15.03 11.83
CA LEU A 355 3.09 -16.03 10.88
C LEU A 355 2.68 -17.31 11.60
N ALA A 356 3.51 -17.82 12.52
CA ALA A 356 3.20 -18.99 13.32
C ALA A 356 1.93 -18.80 14.17
N GLU A 357 1.70 -17.59 14.69
CA GLU A 357 0.46 -17.27 15.42
C GLU A 357 -0.77 -17.29 14.51
N VAL A 358 -0.66 -16.76 13.29
CA VAL A 358 -1.75 -16.79 12.30
C VAL A 358 -2.06 -18.24 11.89
N GLU A 359 -1.04 -19.05 11.64
CA GLU A 359 -1.20 -20.47 11.32
C GLU A 359 -1.90 -21.23 12.47
N LEU A 360 -1.53 -20.95 13.72
CA LEU A 360 -2.20 -21.53 14.89
C LEU A 360 -3.67 -21.13 14.96
N ARG A 361 -4.00 -19.86 14.75
CA ARG A 361 -5.40 -19.38 14.73
C ARG A 361 -6.21 -19.99 13.59
N LEU A 362 -5.57 -20.24 12.44
CA LEU A 362 -6.20 -20.91 11.31
C LEU A 362 -6.53 -22.37 11.68
N MET A 363 -5.58 -23.11 12.26
CA MET A 363 -5.81 -24.49 12.72
C MET A 363 -6.91 -24.59 13.79
N GLU A 364 -6.96 -23.64 14.73
CA GLU A 364 -8.06 -23.57 15.72
C GLU A 364 -9.42 -23.35 15.04
N THR A 365 -9.45 -22.50 14.01
CA THR A 365 -10.69 -22.20 13.27
C THR A 365 -11.16 -23.42 12.48
N GLU A 366 -10.26 -24.11 11.77
CA GLU A 366 -10.56 -25.37 11.08
C GLU A 366 -11.06 -26.45 12.06
N THR A 367 -10.46 -26.54 13.25
CA THR A 367 -10.91 -27.48 14.29
C THR A 367 -12.33 -27.15 14.76
N ARG A 368 -12.64 -25.87 15.01
CA ARG A 368 -13.99 -25.42 15.38
C ARG A 368 -15.00 -25.70 14.28
N GLU A 369 -14.63 -25.52 13.02
CA GLU A 369 -15.49 -25.85 11.88
C GLU A 369 -15.78 -27.35 11.81
N HIS A 370 -14.78 -28.22 11.97
CA HIS A 370 -14.99 -29.67 12.03
C HIS A 370 -15.89 -30.09 13.20
N GLU A 371 -15.71 -29.49 14.39
CA GLU A 371 -16.57 -29.76 15.55
C GLU A 371 -18.02 -29.31 15.31
N ALA A 372 -18.21 -28.13 14.69
CA ALA A 372 -19.51 -27.61 14.33
C ALA A 372 -20.20 -28.48 13.28
N GLN A 373 -19.48 -28.94 12.25
CA GLN A 373 -19.99 -29.88 11.25
C GLN A 373 -20.40 -31.21 11.89
N ALA A 374 -19.58 -31.76 12.79
CA ALA A 374 -19.91 -32.99 13.51
C ALA A 374 -21.15 -32.83 14.41
N LEU A 375 -21.31 -31.67 15.07
CA LEU A 375 -22.50 -31.36 15.84
C LEU A 375 -23.74 -31.25 14.93
N ALA A 376 -23.63 -30.56 13.80
CA ALA A 376 -24.71 -30.42 12.83
C ALA A 376 -25.16 -31.80 12.30
N SER A 377 -24.23 -32.68 11.95
CA SER A 377 -24.54 -34.06 11.55
C SER A 377 -25.31 -34.81 12.64
N ARG A 378 -24.86 -34.74 13.90
CA ARG A 378 -25.58 -35.37 15.03
C ARG A 378 -26.98 -34.79 15.23
N MET A 379 -27.18 -33.49 14.97
CA MET A 379 -28.49 -32.86 15.05
C MET A 379 -29.42 -33.34 13.93
N VAL A 380 -28.91 -33.55 12.72
CA VAL A 380 -29.67 -34.14 11.59
C VAL A 380 -30.06 -35.57 11.91
N ASP A 381 -29.12 -36.40 12.37
CA ASP A 381 -29.40 -37.80 12.76
C ASP A 381 -30.49 -37.86 13.85
N ARG A 382 -30.38 -36.99 14.86
CA ARG A 382 -31.36 -36.92 15.93
C ARG A 382 -32.73 -36.43 15.46
N ALA A 383 -32.78 -35.51 14.50
CA ALA A 383 -34.03 -35.05 13.91
C ALA A 383 -34.72 -36.19 13.16
N ALA A 384 -33.97 -36.98 12.38
CA ALA A 384 -34.49 -38.16 11.69
C ALA A 384 -35.02 -39.22 12.68
N ASP A 385 -34.30 -39.49 13.79
CA ASP A 385 -34.77 -40.39 14.84
C ASP A 385 -36.08 -39.92 15.49
N VAL A 386 -36.23 -38.61 15.70
CA VAL A 386 -37.46 -38.02 16.27
C VAL A 386 -38.62 -38.12 15.29
N GLU A 387 -38.38 -37.88 14.00
CA GLU A 387 -39.37 -38.03 12.93
C GLU A 387 -39.85 -39.48 12.83
N GLN A 388 -38.91 -40.45 12.78
CA GLN A 388 -39.26 -41.87 12.76
C GLN A 388 -40.11 -42.27 13.98
N ARG A 389 -39.76 -41.82 15.18
CA ARG A 389 -40.54 -42.10 16.39
C ARG A 389 -41.92 -41.46 16.35
N ALA A 390 -42.06 -40.28 15.77
CA ALA A 390 -43.35 -39.62 15.60
C ALA A 390 -44.25 -40.42 14.65
N ASP A 391 -43.70 -40.95 13.56
CA ASP A 391 -44.40 -41.82 12.62
C ASP A 391 -44.82 -43.13 13.30
N GLU A 392 -43.91 -43.79 14.04
CA GLU A 392 -44.23 -45.01 14.79
C GLU A 392 -45.36 -44.80 15.82
N LEU A 393 -45.36 -43.65 16.52
CA LEU A 393 -46.42 -43.29 17.45
C LEU A 393 -47.75 -42.98 16.74
N SER A 394 -47.69 -42.33 15.57
CA SER A 394 -48.86 -42.04 14.74
C SER A 394 -49.52 -43.33 14.25
N ASP A 395 -48.72 -44.27 13.73
CA ASP A 395 -49.18 -45.59 13.29
C ASP A 395 -49.78 -46.40 14.44
N TRP A 396 -49.11 -46.39 15.61
CA TRP A 396 -49.63 -47.04 16.81
C TRP A 396 -50.99 -46.45 17.23
N ALA A 397 -51.10 -45.12 17.27
CA ALA A 397 -52.34 -44.42 17.63
C ALA A 397 -53.47 -44.70 16.63
N ALA A 398 -53.17 -44.74 15.33
CA ALA A 398 -54.13 -45.12 14.29
C ALA A 398 -54.61 -46.57 14.48
N GLY A 399 -53.69 -47.48 14.82
CA GLY A 399 -53.99 -48.87 15.15
C GLY A 399 -54.94 -49.01 16.35
N GLU A 400 -54.67 -48.28 17.44
CA GLU A 400 -55.52 -48.24 18.64
C GLU A 400 -56.92 -47.68 18.35
N ILE A 401 -57.01 -46.58 17.60
CA ILE A 401 -58.30 -46.02 17.18
C ILE A 401 -59.11 -47.06 16.40
N GLU A 402 -58.47 -47.80 15.49
CA GLU A 402 -59.16 -48.81 14.68
C GLU A 402 -59.53 -50.06 15.48
N ALA A 403 -58.73 -50.45 16.48
CA ALA A 403 -59.08 -51.48 17.45
C ALA A 403 -60.31 -51.05 18.28
N SER A 404 -60.30 -49.84 18.84
CA SER A 404 -61.40 -49.29 19.62
C SER A 404 -62.70 -49.17 18.79
N LYS A 405 -62.62 -48.76 17.52
CA LYS A 405 -63.78 -48.76 16.61
C LYS A 405 -64.36 -50.16 16.40
N ARG A 406 -63.51 -51.19 16.25
CA ARG A 406 -63.96 -52.59 16.12
C ARG A 406 -64.66 -53.06 17.39
N GLU A 407 -64.07 -52.81 18.56
CA GLU A 407 -64.71 -53.14 19.83
C GLU A 407 -66.05 -52.42 20.01
N ALA A 408 -66.14 -51.14 19.63
CA ALA A 408 -67.37 -50.38 19.67
C ALA A 408 -68.43 -50.92 18.69
N ALA A 409 -68.02 -51.36 17.49
CA ALA A 409 -68.90 -51.99 16.52
C ALA A 409 -69.42 -53.34 17.02
N ASP A 410 -68.56 -54.17 17.59
CA ASP A 410 -68.92 -55.46 18.19
C ASP A 410 -69.88 -55.26 19.37
N ALA A 411 -69.60 -54.29 20.24
CA ALA A 411 -70.48 -53.92 21.34
C ALA A 411 -71.85 -53.44 20.84
N ARG A 412 -71.88 -52.66 19.75
CA ARG A 412 -73.12 -52.21 19.10
C ARG A 412 -73.91 -53.39 18.52
N GLN A 413 -73.24 -54.32 17.84
CA GLN A 413 -73.87 -55.52 17.32
C GLN A 413 -74.43 -56.40 18.43
N HIS A 414 -73.71 -56.55 19.55
CA HIS A 414 -74.20 -57.24 20.75
C HIS A 414 -75.44 -56.56 21.34
N LEU A 415 -75.44 -55.22 21.44
CA LEU A 415 -76.61 -54.47 21.88
C LEU A 415 -77.80 -54.70 20.94
N GLU A 416 -77.61 -54.57 19.63
CA GLU A 416 -78.66 -54.83 18.63
C GLU A 416 -79.21 -56.27 18.72
N ALA A 417 -78.35 -57.26 18.96
CA ALA A 417 -78.76 -58.65 19.18
C ALA A 417 -79.59 -58.82 20.47
N ILE A 418 -79.18 -58.15 21.56
CA ILE A 418 -79.97 -58.09 22.81
C ILE A 418 -81.32 -57.43 22.52
N GLU A 419 -81.35 -56.33 21.76
CA GLU A 419 -82.58 -55.62 21.43
C GLU A 419 -83.55 -56.45 20.58
N ALA A 420 -83.01 -57.24 19.65
CA ALA A 420 -83.76 -58.17 18.82
C ALA A 420 -84.24 -59.42 19.60
N SER A 421 -83.68 -59.69 20.78
CA SER A 421 -84.03 -60.88 21.56
C SER A 421 -85.51 -60.88 22.01
N ARG A 422 -86.09 -62.08 22.17
CA ARG A 422 -87.46 -62.23 22.67
C ARG A 422 -87.63 -61.70 24.09
N ALA A 423 -86.59 -61.84 24.92
CA ALA A 423 -86.59 -61.36 26.31
C ALA A 423 -86.70 -59.83 26.39
N TRP A 424 -85.93 -59.09 25.57
CA TRP A 424 -86.00 -57.63 25.53
C TRP A 424 -87.37 -57.12 25.05
N ARG A 425 -87.94 -57.78 24.03
CA ARG A 425 -89.28 -57.47 23.52
C ARG A 425 -90.37 -57.72 24.57
N ALA A 426 -90.27 -58.80 25.35
CA ALA A 426 -91.22 -59.09 26.42
C ALA A 426 -91.23 -58.01 27.52
N LEU A 427 -90.09 -57.38 27.80
CA LEU A 427 -89.96 -56.31 28.81
C LEU A 427 -90.38 -54.91 28.31
N ALA A 428 -90.87 -54.78 27.08
CA ALA A 428 -91.26 -53.49 26.51
C ALA A 428 -92.30 -52.68 27.33
N PRO A 429 -93.32 -53.28 27.99
CA PRO A 429 -94.27 -52.55 28.82
C PRO A 429 -93.60 -51.89 30.03
N LEU A 430 -92.71 -52.61 30.72
CA LEU A 430 -91.96 -52.13 31.88
C LEU A 430 -90.98 -51.01 31.50
N ARG A 431 -90.31 -51.12 30.35
CA ARG A 431 -89.40 -50.08 29.85
C ARG A 431 -90.14 -48.78 29.49
N ARG A 432 -91.34 -48.86 28.91
CA ARG A 432 -92.19 -47.68 28.65
C ARG A 432 -92.65 -47.01 29.95
N ALA A 433 -92.93 -47.78 30.99
CA ALA A 433 -93.24 -47.24 32.31
C ALA A 433 -92.03 -46.51 32.92
N ALA A 434 -90.84 -47.11 32.89
CA ALA A 434 -89.61 -46.51 33.41
C ALA A 434 -89.17 -45.24 32.64
N ALA A 435 -89.33 -45.20 31.31
CA ALA A 435 -89.03 -44.01 30.51
C ALA A 435 -90.01 -42.86 30.79
N ARG A 436 -91.29 -43.16 31.09
CA ARG A 436 -92.26 -42.15 31.55
C ARG A 436 -91.88 -41.57 32.91
N VAL A 437 -91.36 -42.39 33.82
CA VAL A 437 -90.82 -41.89 35.11
C VAL A 437 -89.60 -41.00 34.91
N ARG A 438 -88.67 -41.37 34.01
CA ARG A 438 -87.49 -40.53 33.70
C ARG A 438 -87.83 -39.22 32.99
N ARG A 439 -88.80 -39.20 32.07
CA ARG A 439 -89.29 -37.95 31.45
C ARG A 439 -90.12 -37.08 32.39
N ALA A 440 -90.80 -37.69 33.37
CA ALA A 440 -91.51 -36.94 34.42
C ALA A 440 -90.57 -36.40 35.51
N GLY A 441 -89.33 -36.89 35.58
CA GLY A 441 -88.27 -36.42 36.49
C GLY A 441 -87.15 -35.66 35.79
N GLY A 442 -87.39 -35.13 34.58
CA GLY A 442 -86.41 -34.29 33.88
C GLY A 442 -86.12 -33.03 34.71
N PRO A 443 -84.85 -32.75 35.08
CA PRO A 443 -84.48 -31.53 35.77
C PRO A 443 -84.85 -30.33 34.89
N GLY A 444 -85.53 -29.37 35.51
CA GLY A 444 -85.90 -28.11 34.90
C GLY A 444 -84.67 -27.31 34.47
N ASP A 445 -84.96 -26.40 33.53
CA ASP A 445 -84.09 -25.29 33.14
C ASP A 445 -83.41 -24.66 34.35
N GLY A 446 -82.08 -24.56 34.25
CA GLY A 446 -81.23 -23.89 35.22
C GLY A 446 -79.85 -23.65 34.63
N ALA A 447 -79.75 -22.57 33.85
CA ALA A 447 -78.57 -21.78 33.45
C ALA A 447 -77.36 -22.48 32.81
#